data_AF-A0AAV6SDZ8-F1
#
_entry.id   AF-A0AAV6SDZ8-F1
#
_cell.length_a   1.000
_cell.length_b   1.000
_cell.length_c   1.000
_cell.angle_alpha   90.00
_cell.angle_beta   90.00
_cell.angle_gamma   90.00
#
_symmetry.space_group_name_H-M   'P 1'
#
loop_
_entity.id
_entity.type
_entity.pdbx_description
1 polymer ?
#
loop_
_entity_poly.entity_id
_entity_poly.type
_entity_poly.pdbx_seq_one_letter_code
_entity_poly.pdbx_strand_id
1 'polypeptide(L)'
;MSSSAVTVSVSAAEFARFIPDTMPELRTQVARNLSMFGSTYLCEQLFSLMKLNKTSHRSRLTDEHVNSILRISSAQSLTPNINELVLKMRH
;
A
#
# COMPACT_ATOMS: atom_id res chain seq x y z
N MET A 1 44.61 -9.81 -8.71
CA MET A 1 43.24 -9.68 -9.27
C MET A 1 42.41 -8.93 -8.25
N SER A 2 42.25 -7.62 -8.44
CA SER A 2 41.48 -6.76 -7.55
C SER A 2 40.00 -6.97 -7.85
N SER A 3 39.27 -7.62 -6.92
CA SER A 3 37.82 -7.81 -7.07
C SER A 3 37.13 -6.49 -6.77
N SER A 4 36.74 -5.75 -7.81
CA SER A 4 35.87 -4.58 -7.65
C SER A 4 34.49 -5.05 -7.21
N ALA A 5 34.09 -4.73 -5.99
CA ALA A 5 32.73 -4.95 -5.52
C ALA A 5 31.80 -4.01 -6.29
N VAL A 6 30.96 -4.57 -7.16
CA VAL A 6 29.85 -3.84 -7.79
C VAL A 6 28.76 -3.69 -6.73
N THR A 7 28.53 -2.48 -6.26
CA THR A 7 27.42 -2.17 -5.36
C THR A 7 26.16 -1.93 -6.20
N VAL A 8 25.16 -2.80 -6.04
CA VAL A 8 23.82 -2.61 -6.61
C VAL A 8 22.92 -2.05 -5.52
N SER A 9 22.32 -0.89 -5.77
CA SER A 9 21.27 -0.35 -4.90
C SER A 9 19.97 -1.11 -5.12
N VAL A 10 19.36 -1.60 -4.04
CA VAL A 10 18.08 -2.30 -4.05
C VAL A 10 17.16 -1.71 -3.00
N SER A 11 15.85 -1.82 -3.21
CA SER A 11 14.88 -1.42 -2.19
C SER A 11 14.94 -2.35 -0.96
N ALA A 12 14.47 -1.88 0.20
CA ALA A 12 14.40 -2.71 1.40
C ALA A 12 13.56 -3.99 1.20
N ALA A 13 12.52 -3.91 0.35
CA ALA A 13 11.69 -5.07 0.00
C ALA A 13 12.44 -6.08 -0.89
N GLU A 14 13.24 -5.60 -1.84
CA GLU A 14 14.06 -6.47 -2.70
C GLU A 14 15.24 -7.06 -1.95
N PHE A 15 15.79 -6.35 -0.96
CA PHE A 15 16.86 -6.85 -0.09
C PHE A 15 16.50 -8.20 0.55
N ALA A 16 15.23 -8.39 0.94
CA ALA A 16 14.76 -9.63 1.55
C ALA A 16 14.99 -10.87 0.66
N ARG A 17 15.06 -10.71 -0.67
CA ARG A 17 15.32 -11.80 -1.62
C ARG A 17 16.76 -12.29 -1.62
N PHE A 18 17.69 -11.49 -1.08
CA PHE A 18 19.11 -11.84 -0.98
C PHE A 18 19.45 -12.57 0.33
N ILE A 19 18.50 -12.72 1.25
CA ILE A 19 18.74 -13.41 2.52
C ILE A 19 18.72 -14.93 2.27
N PRO A 20 19.82 -15.65 2.56
CA PRO A 20 19.88 -17.10 2.37
C PRO A 20 18.87 -17.85 3.25
N ASP A 21 18.39 -18.99 2.77
CA ASP A 21 17.46 -19.85 3.52
C ASP A 21 18.08 -20.46 4.79
N THR A 22 19.40 -20.47 4.89
CA THR A 22 20.14 -20.87 6.09
C THR A 22 20.00 -19.90 7.26
N MET A 23 19.38 -18.72 7.06
CA MET A 23 19.19 -17.68 8.08
C MET A 23 17.70 -17.38 8.35
N PRO A 24 16.91 -18.35 8.84
CA PRO A 24 15.45 -18.22 8.98
C PRO A 24 15.03 -17.10 9.96
N GLU A 25 15.79 -16.88 11.03
CA GLU A 25 15.53 -15.80 12.00
C GLU A 25 15.69 -14.42 11.38
N LEU A 26 16.73 -14.24 10.54
CA LEU A 26 16.96 -12.98 9.83
C LEU A 26 15.84 -12.71 8.81
N ARG A 27 15.40 -13.74 8.08
CA ARG A 27 14.25 -13.62 7.15
C ARG A 27 12.99 -13.19 7.91
N THR A 28 12.74 -13.81 9.07
CA THR A 28 11.59 -13.47 9.92
C THR A 28 11.67 -12.03 10.42
N GLN A 29 12.83 -11.58 10.89
CA GLN A 29 13.00 -10.21 11.37
C GLN A 29 12.82 -9.18 10.23
N VAL A 30 13.39 -9.44 9.06
CA VAL A 30 13.24 -8.56 7.90
C VAL A 30 11.77 -8.52 7.44
N ALA A 31 11.08 -9.66 7.40
CA ALA A 31 9.65 -9.71 7.10
C ALA A 31 8.82 -8.90 8.10
N ARG A 32 9.11 -9.02 9.42
CA ARG A 32 8.46 -8.22 10.47
C ARG A 32 8.70 -6.73 10.29
N ASN A 33 9.94 -6.33 10.05
CA ASN A 33 10.30 -4.93 9.82
C ASN A 33 9.58 -4.39 8.59
N LEU A 34 9.64 -5.09 7.44
CA LEU A 34 8.94 -4.70 6.21
C LEU A 34 7.42 -4.61 6.43
N SER A 35 6.83 -5.54 7.18
CA SER A 35 5.41 -5.49 7.52
C SER A 35 5.06 -4.28 8.38
N MET A 36 5.91 -3.93 9.35
CA MET A 36 5.73 -2.73 10.17
C MET A 36 5.75 -1.48 9.30
N PHE A 37 6.76 -1.32 8.44
CA PHE A 37 6.84 -0.21 7.48
C PHE A 37 5.63 -0.15 6.54
N GLY A 38 5.19 -1.30 6.01
CA GLY A 38 4.01 -1.39 5.14
C GLY A 38 2.73 -0.96 5.86
N SER A 39 2.53 -1.41 7.10
CA SER A 39 1.35 -1.03 7.90
C SER A 39 1.35 0.46 8.27
N THR A 40 2.51 1.03 8.65
CA THR A 40 2.63 2.46 8.92
C THR A 40 2.32 3.29 7.70
N TYR A 41 2.89 2.94 6.54
CA TYR A 41 2.60 3.62 5.27
C TYR A 41 1.11 3.60 4.95
N LEU A 42 0.45 2.46 5.06
CA LEU A 42 -0.99 2.34 4.82
C LEU A 42 -1.82 3.21 5.78
N CYS A 43 -1.45 3.26 7.06
CA CYS A 43 -2.10 4.11 8.05
C CYS A 43 -1.92 5.61 7.75
N GLU A 44 -0.71 6.04 7.37
CA GLU A 44 -0.43 7.43 7.02
C GLU A 44 -1.16 7.87 5.75
N GLN A 45 -1.19 7.00 4.74
CA GLN A 45 -1.95 7.21 3.52
C GLN A 45 -3.45 7.29 3.84
N LEU A 46 -3.97 6.39 4.67
CA LEU A 46 -5.36 6.42 5.12
C LEU A 46 -5.70 7.73 5.83
N PHE A 47 -4.88 8.18 6.77
CA PHE A 47 -5.12 9.43 7.49
C PHE A 47 -5.12 10.64 6.57
N SER A 48 -4.19 10.67 5.61
CA SER A 48 -4.13 11.72 4.58
C SER A 48 -5.40 11.74 3.72
N LEU A 49 -5.88 10.56 3.30
CA LEU A 49 -7.13 10.42 2.56
C LEU A 49 -8.35 10.81 3.38
N MET A 50 -8.39 10.46 4.67
CA MET A 50 -9.46 10.89 5.57
C MET A 50 -9.51 12.41 5.69
N LYS A 51 -8.35 13.08 5.78
CA LYS A 51 -8.29 14.56 5.79
C LYS A 51 -8.83 15.17 4.49
N LEU A 52 -8.57 14.53 3.34
CA LEU A 52 -9.12 14.98 2.05
C LEU A 52 -10.63 14.75 1.93
N ASN A 53 -11.13 13.63 2.45
CA ASN A 53 -12.53 13.22 2.32
C ASN A 53 -13.45 13.86 3.37
N LYS A 54 -12.90 14.32 4.50
CA LYS A 54 -13.64 15.02 5.54
C LYS A 54 -13.78 16.48 5.14
N THR A 55 -14.97 16.85 4.66
CA THR A 55 -15.29 18.23 4.29
C THR A 55 -16.22 18.86 5.32
N SER A 56 -16.45 20.18 5.25
CA SER A 56 -17.44 20.85 6.10
C SER A 56 -18.84 20.22 5.97
N HIS A 57 -19.20 19.79 4.75
CA HIS A 57 -20.48 19.15 4.44
C HIS A 57 -20.51 17.64 4.72
N ARG A 58 -19.34 17.01 4.96
CA ARG A 58 -19.20 15.58 5.24
C ARG A 58 -18.21 15.37 6.38
N SER A 59 -18.65 15.67 7.60
CA SER A 59 -17.84 15.59 8.80
C SER A 59 -17.72 14.17 9.39
N ARG A 60 -18.60 13.24 8.98
CA ARG A 60 -18.62 11.83 9.44
C ARG A 60 -18.30 10.87 8.29
N LEU A 61 -17.20 10.12 8.44
CA LEU A 61 -16.92 8.95 7.63
C LEU A 61 -17.40 7.73 8.41
N THR A 62 -18.12 6.83 7.76
CA THR A 62 -18.54 5.53 8.34
C THR A 62 -17.47 4.50 8.01
N ASP A 63 -17.49 3.36 8.69
CA ASP A 63 -16.54 2.27 8.42
C ASP A 63 -16.62 1.79 6.96
N GLU A 64 -17.82 1.79 6.38
CA GLU A 64 -18.03 1.46 4.97
C GLU A 64 -17.35 2.47 4.02
N HIS A 65 -17.40 3.76 4.36
CA HIS A 65 -16.71 4.80 3.61
C HIS A 65 -15.19 4.63 3.69
N VAL A 66 -14.66 4.35 4.88
CA VAL A 66 -13.23 4.12 5.12
C VAL A 66 -12.75 2.90 4.34
N ASN A 67 -13.49 1.80 4.41
CA ASN A 67 -13.19 0.57 3.66
C ASN A 67 -13.16 0.81 2.15
N SER A 68 -14.12 1.58 1.62
CA SER A 68 -14.17 1.91 0.19
C SER A 68 -12.96 2.77 -0.24
N ILE A 69 -12.58 3.76 0.58
CA ILE A 69 -11.39 4.61 0.33
C ILE A 69 -10.13 3.75 0.30
N LEU A 70 -9.93 2.88 1.30
CA LEU A 70 -8.77 1.98 1.35
C LEU A 70 -8.68 1.09 0.11
N ARG A 71 -9.79 0.49 -0.31
CA ARG A 71 -9.83 -0.38 -1.50
C ARG A 71 -9.45 0.37 -2.77
N ILE A 72 -9.95 1.60 -2.94
CA ILE A 72 -9.62 2.42 -4.12
C ILE A 72 -8.14 2.82 -4.10
N SER A 73 -7.61 3.25 -2.95
CA SER A 73 -6.24 3.77 -2.86
C SER A 73 -5.16 2.70 -2.87
N SER A 74 -5.49 1.46 -2.50
CA SER A 74 -4.56 0.32 -2.54
C SER A 74 -4.68 -0.52 -3.81
N ALA A 75 -5.70 -0.29 -4.65
CA ALA A 75 -5.86 -0.99 -5.91
C ALA A 75 -4.77 -0.57 -6.90
N GLN A 76 -4.02 -1.54 -7.42
CA GLN A 76 -3.04 -1.31 -8.49
C GLN A 76 -3.70 -0.94 -9.82
N SER A 77 -4.93 -1.39 -10.04
CA SER A 77 -5.75 -1.04 -11.21
C SER A 77 -7.22 -1.10 -10.82
N LEU A 78 -7.90 0.05 -10.90
CA LEU A 78 -9.34 0.14 -10.78
C LEU A 78 -9.87 0.88 -12.01
N THR A 79 -10.56 0.16 -12.89
CA THR A 79 -11.24 0.74 -14.04
C THR A 79 -12.73 0.89 -13.71
N PRO A 80 -13.24 2.11 -13.58
CA PRO A 80 -14.67 2.32 -13.35
C PRO A 80 -15.46 1.91 -14.59
N ASN A 81 -16.51 1.11 -14.42
CA ASN A 81 -17.43 0.79 -15.51
C ASN A 81 -18.41 1.95 -15.73
N ILE A 82 -17.95 2.98 -16.45
CA ILE A 82 -18.71 4.21 -16.69
C ILE A 82 -20.00 3.92 -17.47
N ASN A 83 -19.97 2.98 -18.43
CA ASN A 83 -21.13 2.64 -19.26
C ASN A 83 -22.27 2.09 -18.43
N GLU A 84 -22.00 1.15 -17.51
CA GLU A 84 -23.00 0.61 -16.60
C GLU A 84 -23.58 1.70 -15.68
N LEU A 85 -22.73 2.62 -15.22
CA LEU A 85 -23.12 3.71 -14.33
C LEU A 85 -24.07 4.71 -15.02
N VAL A 86 -23.78 5.04 -16.27
CA VAL A 86 -24.63 5.90 -17.12
C VAL A 86 -25.99 5.24 -17.40
N LEU A 87 -26.02 3.93 -17.62
CA LEU A 87 -27.27 3.19 -17.82
C LEU A 87 -28.17 3.22 -16.57
N LYS A 88 -27.57 3.08 -15.37
CA LYS A 88 -28.31 3.14 -14.11
C LYS A 88 -28.83 4.54 -13.75
N MET A 89 -28.15 5.60 -14.17
CA MET A 89 -28.60 6.99 -13.91
C MET A 89 -29.76 7.44 -14.81
N ARG A 90 -30.09 6.69 -15.86
CA ARG A 90 -31.12 7.07 -16.84
C ARG A 90 -32.54 6.62 -16.45
N HIS A 91 -32.67 5.91 -15.32
CA HIS A 91 -33.93 5.51 -14.70
C HIS A 91 -34.18 6.33 -13.44
#